data_AF-A0A956GAP2-F1
#
_entry.id   AF-A0A956GAP2-F1
#
_cell.length_a   1.000
_cell.length_b   1.000
_cell.length_c   1.000
_cell.angle_alpha   90.00
_cell.angle_beta   90.00
_cell.angle_gamma   90.00
#
_symmetry.space_group_name_H-M   'P 1'
#
loop_
_entity.id
_entity.type
_entity.pdbx_description
1 polymer ?
#
loop_
_entity_poly.entity_id
_entity_poly.type
_entity_poly.pdbx_seq_one_letter_code
_entity_poly.pdbx_strand_id
1 'polypeptide(L)'
;MVTSFFAICLVHRVADLAAATRFLGAALEMKLKSSDEHGVLLENGAVGVRLVAADADDELHLELTTLELEASLAELLAFDGVQVSRDRSWVSKRREVVALEAPHGIRLSLTRDYNEDELGVTPDLPTTAIWEPRAEKTVQAILKHVPLPFRDLARNRMTARGEQLAASLEQPVVPLETAIRAIIQCTPAFDLDHLRHGLRLMGFDPERWEADFER
;
A
#
# COMPACT_ATOMS: atom_id res chain seq x y z
N MET A 1 3.34 -35.85 -0.89
CA MET A 1 2.25 -34.87 -0.71
C MET A 1 2.29 -34.01 -1.97
N VAL A 2 1.32 -34.14 -2.87
CA VAL A 2 1.29 -33.31 -4.10
C VAL A 2 0.61 -32.01 -3.72
N THR A 3 1.38 -30.93 -3.60
CA THR A 3 0.85 -29.59 -3.44
C THR A 3 0.31 -29.17 -4.81
N SER A 4 -1.01 -29.15 -4.98
CA SER A 4 -1.61 -28.62 -6.21
C SER A 4 -1.32 -27.12 -6.28
N PHE A 5 -0.62 -26.71 -7.34
CA PHE A 5 -0.45 -25.30 -7.68
C PHE A 5 -1.55 -24.90 -8.65
N PHE A 6 -2.36 -23.93 -8.24
CA PHE A 6 -3.37 -23.33 -9.09
C PHE A 6 -2.88 -21.96 -9.56
N ALA A 7 -2.97 -21.71 -10.86
CA ALA A 7 -2.79 -20.39 -11.44
C ALA A 7 -4.18 -19.84 -11.82
N ILE A 8 -4.44 -18.59 -11.45
CA ILE A 8 -5.69 -17.91 -11.79
C ILE A 8 -5.51 -17.23 -13.15
N CYS A 9 -6.48 -17.43 -14.04
CA CYS A 9 -6.53 -16.81 -15.35
C CYS A 9 -7.90 -16.15 -15.53
N LEU A 10 -7.90 -14.91 -16.03
CA LEU A 10 -9.11 -14.23 -16.46
C LEU A 10 -9.42 -14.66 -17.90
N VAL A 11 -10.68 -14.91 -18.20
CA VAL A 11 -11.13 -15.20 -19.57
C VAL A 11 -11.84 -13.96 -20.08
N HIS A 12 -11.41 -13.47 -21.24
CA HIS A 12 -11.99 -12.30 -21.87
C HIS A 12 -12.38 -12.60 -23.31
N ARG A 13 -13.62 -12.29 -23.68
CA ARG A 13 -14.13 -12.52 -25.01
C ARG A 13 -13.95 -11.27 -25.86
N VAL A 14 -13.41 -11.45 -27.06
CA VAL A 14 -13.09 -10.33 -27.96
C VAL A 14 -13.48 -10.65 -29.40
N ALA A 15 -13.96 -9.65 -30.11
CA ALA A 15 -14.28 -9.78 -31.54
C ALA A 15 -13.03 -9.95 -32.41
N ASP A 16 -11.91 -9.31 -32.03
CA ASP A 16 -10.63 -9.38 -32.75
C ASP A 16 -9.50 -9.81 -31.81
N LEU A 17 -9.14 -11.10 -31.87
CA LEU A 17 -8.05 -11.69 -31.09
C LEU A 17 -6.71 -11.01 -31.38
N ALA A 18 -6.42 -10.69 -32.64
CA ALA A 18 -5.11 -10.18 -33.04
C ALA A 18 -4.91 -8.74 -32.55
N ALA A 19 -5.94 -7.91 -32.66
CA ALA A 19 -5.91 -6.55 -32.14
C ALA A 19 -5.85 -6.53 -30.60
N ALA A 20 -6.68 -7.32 -29.92
CA ALA A 20 -6.66 -7.42 -28.46
C ALA A 20 -5.32 -7.96 -27.93
N THR A 21 -4.74 -8.97 -28.60
CA THR A 21 -3.41 -9.50 -28.26
C THR A 21 -2.34 -8.42 -28.38
N ARG A 22 -2.37 -7.62 -29.46
CA ARG A 22 -1.41 -6.54 -29.67
C ARG A 22 -1.54 -5.45 -28.62
N PHE A 23 -2.77 -5.05 -28.30
CA PHE A 23 -3.03 -4.05 -27.25
C PHE A 23 -2.51 -4.52 -25.90
N LEU A 24 -2.92 -5.71 -25.44
CA LEU A 24 -2.47 -6.25 -24.15
C LEU A 24 -0.95 -6.46 -24.10
N GLY A 25 -0.34 -6.88 -25.21
CA GLY A 25 1.10 -7.07 -25.28
C GLY A 25 1.90 -5.77 -25.27
N ALA A 26 1.40 -4.73 -25.95
CA ALA A 26 2.11 -3.45 -26.07
C ALA A 26 1.83 -2.49 -24.91
N ALA A 27 0.58 -2.40 -24.45
CA ALA A 27 0.16 -1.45 -23.41
C ALA A 27 0.36 -1.99 -22.00
N LEU A 28 0.17 -3.30 -21.78
CA LEU A 28 0.23 -3.93 -20.45
C LEU A 28 1.40 -4.92 -20.32
N GLU A 29 2.33 -4.89 -21.27
CA GLU A 29 3.53 -5.73 -21.33
C GLU A 29 3.25 -7.24 -21.20
N MET A 30 2.06 -7.69 -21.61
CA MET A 30 1.70 -9.09 -21.50
C MET A 30 2.40 -9.92 -22.57
N LYS A 31 3.01 -11.04 -22.17
CA LYS A 31 3.75 -11.94 -23.05
C LYS A 31 2.85 -13.09 -23.48
N LEU A 32 2.89 -13.38 -24.78
CA LEU A 32 2.22 -14.56 -25.33
C LEU A 32 2.81 -15.84 -24.71
N LYS A 33 1.94 -16.67 -24.13
CA LYS A 33 2.28 -17.95 -23.53
C LYS A 33 1.88 -19.12 -24.40
N SER A 34 0.67 -19.07 -24.93
CA SER A 34 0.17 -20.07 -25.88
C SER A 34 -0.87 -19.43 -26.81
N SER A 35 -1.01 -20.03 -27.98
CA SER A 35 -2.06 -19.72 -28.94
C SER A 35 -2.52 -21.04 -29.56
N ASP A 36 -3.83 -21.24 -29.57
CA ASP A 36 -4.48 -22.41 -30.12
C ASP A 36 -5.75 -22.00 -30.88
N GLU A 37 -6.48 -22.96 -31.46
CA GLU A 37 -7.72 -22.73 -32.20
C GLU A 37 -8.86 -22.15 -31.34
N HIS A 38 -8.72 -22.19 -30.01
CA HIS A 38 -9.72 -21.70 -29.06
C HIS A 38 -9.37 -20.33 -28.47
N GLY A 39 -8.13 -19.85 -28.67
CA GLY A 39 -7.77 -18.51 -28.21
C GLY A 39 -6.27 -18.30 -27.96
N VAL A 40 -5.99 -17.21 -27.26
CA VAL A 40 -4.63 -16.74 -26.94
C VAL A 40 -4.49 -16.57 -25.44
N LEU A 41 -3.41 -17.08 -24.85
CA LEU A 41 -3.08 -16.86 -23.44
C LEU A 41 -1.89 -15.89 -23.34
N LEU A 42 -2.09 -14.82 -22.57
CA LEU A 42 -1.12 -13.77 -22.29
C LEU A 42 -0.84 -13.71 -20.79
N GLU A 43 0.40 -13.42 -20.38
CA GLU A 43 0.72 -13.19 -18.96
C GLU A 43 1.80 -12.12 -18.79
N ASN A 44 1.79 -11.42 -17.65
CA ASN A 44 2.87 -10.49 -17.26
C ASN A 44 3.58 -10.91 -15.96
N GLY A 45 3.38 -12.16 -15.51
CA GLY A 45 3.93 -12.69 -14.26
C GLY A 45 3.05 -12.44 -13.02
N ALA A 46 2.11 -11.50 -13.08
CA ALA A 46 1.13 -11.27 -12.02
C ALA A 46 -0.25 -11.86 -12.36
N VAL A 47 -0.70 -11.69 -13.61
CA VAL A 47 -2.01 -12.17 -14.08
C VAL A 47 -1.90 -12.82 -15.45
N GLY A 48 -2.69 -13.87 -15.67
CA GLY A 48 -2.94 -14.47 -16.97
C GLY A 48 -4.29 -14.01 -17.53
N VAL A 49 -4.32 -13.65 -18.81
CA VAL A 49 -5.55 -13.35 -19.56
C VAL A 49 -5.65 -14.28 -20.76
N ARG A 50 -6.72 -15.09 -20.80
CA ARG A 50 -7.11 -15.92 -21.94
C ARG A 50 -8.10 -15.12 -22.78
N LEU A 51 -7.67 -14.71 -23.96
CA LEU A 51 -8.53 -14.14 -24.99
C LEU A 51 -9.21 -15.26 -25.77
N VAL A 52 -10.53 -15.14 -25.96
CA VAL A 52 -11.34 -16.07 -26.76
C VAL A 52 -12.11 -15.27 -27.82
N ALA A 53 -12.08 -15.72 -29.06
CA ALA A 53 -12.84 -15.07 -30.13
C ALA A 53 -14.34 -15.28 -29.92
N ALA A 54 -15.10 -14.19 -29.77
CA ALA A 54 -16.56 -14.21 -29.78
C ALA A 54 -17.11 -12.80 -30.04
N ASP A 55 -18.27 -12.71 -30.68
CA ASP A 55 -19.11 -11.50 -30.67
C ASP A 55 -19.81 -11.43 -29.30
N ALA A 56 -19.11 -10.83 -28.33
CA ALA A 56 -19.65 -10.59 -27.00
C ALA A 56 -19.31 -9.16 -26.56
N ASP A 57 -20.26 -8.52 -25.90
CA ASP A 57 -20.07 -7.24 -25.19
C ASP A 57 -19.63 -7.55 -23.74
N ASP A 58 -18.58 -8.36 -23.61
CA ASP A 58 -17.99 -8.69 -22.33
C ASP A 58 -17.03 -7.56 -21.93
N GLU A 59 -17.09 -7.14 -20.68
CA GLU A 59 -16.19 -6.12 -20.13
C GLU A 59 -15.11 -6.77 -19.25
N LEU A 60 -13.85 -6.46 -19.52
CA LEU A 60 -12.72 -6.81 -18.67
C LEU A 60 -12.22 -5.56 -17.94
N HIS A 61 -12.37 -5.54 -16.62
CA HIS A 61 -11.80 -4.48 -15.78
C HIS A 61 -10.47 -4.94 -15.19
N LEU A 62 -9.40 -4.21 -15.47
CA LEU A 62 -8.09 -4.39 -14.88
C LEU A 62 -7.69 -3.16 -14.05
N GLU A 63 -7.16 -3.39 -12.86
CA GLU A 63 -6.52 -2.34 -12.07
C GLU A 63 -5.00 -2.42 -12.21
N LEU A 64 -4.38 -1.30 -12.53
CA LEU A 64 -2.95 -1.13 -12.69
C LEU A 64 -2.45 -0.24 -11.55
N THR A 65 -1.45 -0.70 -10.80
CA THR A 65 -0.82 0.11 -9.76
C THR A 65 0.52 0.64 -10.25
N THR A 66 0.75 1.94 -10.09
CA THR A 66 1.97 2.63 -10.51
C THR A 66 2.49 3.54 -9.39
N LEU A 67 3.80 3.81 -9.42
CA LEU A 67 4.43 4.84 -8.62
C LEU A 67 4.42 6.21 -9.32
N GLU A 68 4.16 6.27 -10.62
CA GLU A 68 4.24 7.51 -11.41
C GLU A 68 2.95 7.71 -12.21
N LEU A 69 1.89 8.16 -11.51
CA LEU A 69 0.53 8.24 -12.06
C LEU A 69 0.47 9.04 -13.37
N GLU A 70 1.10 10.21 -13.42
CA GLU A 70 1.05 11.10 -14.59
C GLU A 70 1.82 10.53 -15.79
N ALA A 71 3.00 9.96 -15.55
CA ALA A 71 3.81 9.36 -16.62
C ALA A 71 3.12 8.12 -17.20
N SER A 72 2.68 7.19 -16.34
CA SER A 72 1.96 5.99 -16.79
C SER A 72 0.63 6.32 -17.47
N LEU A 73 -0.07 7.38 -17.03
CA LEU A 73 -1.27 7.85 -17.70
C LEU A 73 -0.96 8.35 -19.12
N ALA A 74 0.09 9.17 -19.27
CA ALA A 74 0.51 9.68 -20.58
C ALA A 74 0.92 8.55 -21.54
N GLU A 75 1.62 7.54 -21.03
CA GLU A 75 1.99 6.34 -21.79
C GLU A 75 0.75 5.56 -22.27
N LEU A 76 -0.24 5.34 -21.40
CA LEU A 76 -1.46 4.64 -21.77
C LEU A 76 -2.30 5.42 -22.78
N LEU A 77 -2.39 6.75 -22.64
CA LEU A 77 -3.12 7.61 -23.56
C LEU A 77 -2.46 7.74 -24.95
N ALA A 78 -1.21 7.27 -25.10
CA ALA A 78 -0.56 7.21 -26.41
C ALA A 78 -1.06 6.04 -27.27
N PHE A 79 -1.80 5.08 -26.70
CA PHE A 79 -2.40 3.97 -27.43
C PHE A 79 -3.75 4.35 -28.03
N ASP A 80 -3.97 3.95 -29.28
CA ASP A 80 -5.22 4.23 -29.99
C ASP A 80 -6.43 3.61 -29.27
N GLY A 81 -7.51 4.37 -29.18
CA GLY A 81 -8.75 4.00 -28.49
C GLY A 81 -8.66 3.96 -26.96
N VAL A 82 -7.54 4.37 -26.35
CA VAL A 82 -7.48 4.60 -24.90
C VAL A 82 -7.89 6.04 -24.59
N GLN A 83 -8.84 6.22 -23.69
CA GLN A 83 -9.34 7.54 -23.29
C GLN A 83 -9.69 7.60 -21.81
N VAL A 84 -9.60 8.80 -21.23
CA VAL A 84 -10.05 9.04 -19.85
C VAL A 84 -11.58 8.97 -19.81
N SER A 85 -12.10 8.01 -19.03
CA SER A 85 -13.53 7.89 -18.75
C SER A 85 -13.91 8.54 -17.42
N ARG A 86 -12.95 8.66 -16.49
CA ARG A 86 -13.08 9.45 -15.27
C ARG A 86 -11.77 10.11 -14.90
N ASP A 87 -11.84 11.42 -14.68
CA ASP A 87 -10.71 12.23 -14.25
C ASP A 87 -10.10 11.74 -12.93
N ARG A 88 -8.84 12.15 -12.73
CA ARG A 88 -8.06 11.91 -11.51
C ARG A 88 -8.86 12.32 -10.28
N SER A 89 -9.00 11.38 -9.35
CA SER A 89 -9.68 11.61 -8.09
C SER A 89 -9.04 10.83 -6.94
N TRP A 90 -9.14 11.38 -5.74
CA TRP A 90 -8.77 10.69 -4.51
C TRP A 90 -9.91 9.77 -4.08
N VAL A 91 -9.64 8.47 -3.97
CA VAL A 91 -10.59 7.47 -3.45
C VAL A 91 -10.35 7.13 -1.98
N SER A 92 -9.18 7.51 -1.45
CA SER A 92 -8.88 7.49 -0.02
C SER A 92 -7.92 8.63 0.32
N LYS A 93 -7.56 8.80 1.60
CA LYS A 93 -6.52 9.76 2.03
C LYS A 93 -5.14 9.52 1.39
N ARG A 94 -4.92 8.34 0.80
CA ARG A 94 -3.62 7.90 0.28
C ARG A 94 -3.66 7.32 -1.12
N ARG A 95 -4.82 7.33 -1.78
CA ARG A 95 -4.97 6.64 -3.06
C ARG A 95 -5.66 7.52 -4.07
N GLU A 96 -4.99 7.72 -5.19
CA GLU A 96 -5.57 8.34 -6.38
C GLU A 96 -5.89 7.27 -7.42
N VAL A 97 -6.91 7.56 -8.23
CA VAL A 97 -7.30 6.73 -9.37
C VAL A 97 -7.65 7.61 -10.57
N VAL A 98 -7.34 7.10 -11.76
CA VAL A 98 -7.86 7.56 -13.05
C VAL A 98 -8.52 6.36 -13.72
N ALA A 99 -9.73 6.53 -14.24
CA ALA A 99 -10.39 5.48 -14.99
C ALA A 99 -10.23 5.73 -16.49
N LEU A 100 -9.90 4.65 -17.21
CA LEU A 100 -9.70 4.66 -18.65
C LEU A 100 -10.64 3.66 -19.31
N GLU A 101 -11.19 4.05 -20.44
CA GLU A 101 -11.72 3.11 -21.42
C GLU A 101 -10.60 2.76 -22.40
N ALA A 102 -10.52 1.49 -22.78
CA ALA A 102 -9.58 0.97 -23.73
C ALA A 102 -10.31 0.11 -24.78
N PRO A 103 -9.67 -0.21 -25.92
CA PRO A 103 -10.27 -1.04 -26.95
C PRO A 103 -10.67 -2.43 -26.45
N HIS A 104 -11.53 -3.10 -27.24
CA HIS A 104 -11.90 -4.52 -27.03
C HIS A 104 -12.61 -4.80 -25.70
N GLY A 105 -13.44 -3.88 -25.22
CA GLY A 105 -14.21 -4.05 -23.98
C GLY A 105 -13.33 -4.04 -22.72
N ILE A 106 -12.16 -3.39 -22.76
CA ILE A 106 -11.26 -3.30 -21.62
C ILE A 106 -11.46 -1.97 -20.90
N ARG A 107 -11.65 -2.02 -19.58
CA ARG A 107 -11.55 -0.86 -18.70
C ARG A 107 -10.31 -0.97 -17.84
N LEU A 108 -9.58 0.14 -17.72
CA LEU A 108 -8.41 0.22 -16.84
C LEU A 108 -8.70 1.18 -15.70
N SER A 109 -8.24 0.83 -14.50
CA SER A 109 -8.09 1.77 -13.40
C SER A 109 -6.61 1.93 -13.10
N LEU A 110 -6.05 3.08 -13.41
CA LEU A 110 -4.68 3.41 -13.05
C LEU A 110 -4.67 4.03 -11.65
N THR A 111 -3.95 3.40 -10.73
CA THR A 111 -3.94 3.75 -9.31
C THR A 111 -2.54 4.03 -8.82
N ARG A 112 -2.44 4.96 -7.87
CA ARG A 112 -1.21 5.20 -7.10
C ARG A 112 -1.57 5.27 -5.62
N ASP A 113 -0.93 4.40 -4.84
CA ASP A 113 -0.95 4.46 -3.38
C ASP A 113 0.27 5.28 -2.92
N TYR A 114 0.00 6.35 -2.18
CA TYR A 114 1.00 7.23 -1.61
C TYR A 114 1.29 6.82 -0.17
N ASN A 115 2.56 6.87 0.22
CA ASN A 115 2.94 6.70 1.61
C ASN A 115 2.87 8.02 2.38
N GLU A 116 2.99 7.92 3.70
CA GLU A 116 2.85 9.08 4.59
C GLU A 116 4.00 10.10 4.46
N ASP A 117 5.19 9.68 4.01
CA ASP A 117 6.32 10.57 3.77
C ASP A 117 6.08 11.41 2.49
N GLU A 118 5.58 10.79 1.42
CA GLU A 118 5.20 11.47 0.17
C GLU A 118 4.10 12.52 0.38
N LEU A 119 3.14 12.22 1.25
CA LEU A 119 2.03 13.12 1.53
C LEU A 119 2.36 14.17 2.61
N GLY A 120 3.49 14.03 3.30
CA GLY A 120 3.82 14.85 4.47
C GLY A 120 2.80 14.74 5.61
N VAL A 121 2.04 13.65 5.67
CA VAL A 121 1.00 13.41 6.69
C VAL A 121 1.55 12.52 7.79
N THR A 122 1.07 12.72 9.01
CA THR A 122 1.38 11.82 10.13
C THR A 122 0.09 11.14 10.55
N PRO A 123 -0.05 9.82 10.39
CA PRO A 123 -1.32 9.16 10.66
C PRO A 123 -1.67 9.18 12.14
N ASP A 124 -2.97 9.22 12.41
CA ASP A 124 -3.51 9.10 13.76
C ASP A 124 -3.09 7.76 14.38
N LEU A 125 -2.89 7.77 15.70
CA LEU A 125 -2.67 6.52 16.43
C LEU A 125 -3.99 5.74 16.50
N PRO A 126 -3.98 4.40 16.40
CA PRO A 126 -5.16 3.55 16.53
C PRO A 126 -5.57 3.41 18.00
N THR A 127 -5.91 4.53 18.64
CA THR A 127 -6.18 4.61 20.09
C THR A 127 -7.55 4.09 20.44
N THR A 128 -7.66 3.39 21.57
CA THR A 128 -8.94 3.05 22.22
C THR A 128 -9.12 3.77 23.56
N ALA A 129 -8.02 4.26 24.15
CA ALA A 129 -8.01 5.08 25.36
C ALA A 129 -7.83 6.57 25.03
N ILE A 130 -7.98 7.43 26.03
CA ILE A 130 -7.65 8.86 25.91
C ILE A 130 -6.14 9.03 26.07
N TRP A 131 -5.51 9.76 25.16
CA TRP A 131 -4.10 10.08 25.21
C TRP A 131 -3.89 11.55 25.55
N GLU A 132 -2.82 11.85 26.31
CA GLU A 132 -2.36 13.23 26.38
C GLU A 132 -1.89 13.70 24.99
N PRO A 133 -2.25 14.92 24.54
CA PRO A 133 -1.87 15.39 23.20
C PRO A 133 -0.35 15.37 22.94
N ARG A 134 0.46 15.58 23.99
CA ARG A 134 1.92 15.52 23.88
C ARG A 134 2.42 14.08 23.76
N ALA A 135 1.78 13.12 24.41
CA ALA A 135 2.11 11.70 24.32
C ALA A 135 1.85 11.19 22.88
N GLU A 136 0.68 11.48 22.35
CA GLU A 136 0.30 11.10 20.97
C GLU A 136 1.28 11.66 19.93
N LYS A 137 1.55 12.98 20.00
CA LYS A 137 2.51 13.65 19.11
C LYS A 137 3.92 13.08 19.23
N THR A 138 4.32 12.62 20.42
CA THR A 138 5.65 12.04 20.64
C THR A 138 5.77 10.68 19.94
N VAL A 139 4.78 9.81 20.09
CA VAL A 139 4.75 8.51 19.38
C VAL A 139 4.73 8.74 17.87
N GLN A 140 3.88 9.64 17.39
CA GLN A 140 3.79 10.03 15.98
C GLN A 140 5.11 10.54 15.40
N ALA A 141 5.84 11.36 16.15
CA ALA A 141 7.14 11.87 15.71
C ALA A 141 8.20 10.77 15.68
N ILE A 142 8.25 9.89 16.69
CA ILE A 142 9.18 8.74 16.70
C ILE A 142 8.92 7.80 15.52
N LEU A 143 7.66 7.58 15.14
CA LEU A 143 7.32 6.71 14.02
C LEU A 143 7.93 7.18 12.69
N LYS A 144 8.25 8.47 12.51
CA LYS A 144 8.95 8.98 11.32
C LYS A 144 10.37 8.43 11.18
N HIS A 145 10.98 8.02 12.28
CA HIS A 145 12.31 7.39 12.28
C HIS A 145 12.26 5.88 12.03
N VAL A 146 11.07 5.27 12.05
CA VAL A 146 10.87 3.86 11.73
C VAL A 146 10.78 3.71 10.20
N PRO A 147 11.49 2.74 9.60
CA PRO A 147 11.39 2.49 8.17
C PRO A 147 9.95 2.20 7.75
N LEU A 148 9.52 2.78 6.62
CA LEU A 148 8.14 2.71 6.11
C LEU A 148 7.50 1.31 6.19
N PRO A 149 8.17 0.20 5.78
CA PRO A 149 7.57 -1.14 5.82
C PRO A 149 7.16 -1.62 7.22
N PHE A 150 7.77 -1.07 8.27
CA PHE A 150 7.51 -1.49 9.66
C PHE A 150 6.67 -0.49 10.44
N ARG A 151 6.36 0.68 9.86
CA ARG A 151 5.80 1.80 10.60
C ARG A 151 4.37 1.53 11.09
N ASP A 152 3.55 0.84 10.31
CA ASP A 152 2.20 0.44 10.73
C ASP A 152 2.23 -0.57 11.87
N LEU A 153 3.14 -1.55 11.80
CA LEU A 153 3.35 -2.53 12.87
C LEU A 153 3.84 -1.84 14.15
N ALA A 154 4.82 -0.94 14.03
CA ALA A 154 5.34 -0.16 15.14
C ALA A 154 4.25 0.72 15.77
N ARG A 155 3.44 1.41 14.97
CA ARG A 155 2.32 2.24 15.42
C ARG A 155 1.34 1.42 16.26
N ASN A 156 0.86 0.30 15.71
CA ASN A 156 -0.07 -0.58 16.41
C ASN A 156 0.52 -1.10 17.73
N ARG A 157 1.78 -1.53 17.73
CA ARG A 157 2.45 -2.05 18.93
C ARG A 157 2.65 -0.98 20.00
N MET A 158 3.17 0.18 19.63
CA MET A 158 3.45 1.29 20.55
C MET A 158 2.15 1.82 21.17
N THR A 159 1.09 1.99 20.37
CA THR A 159 -0.22 2.41 20.86
C THR A 159 -0.80 1.37 21.82
N ALA A 160 -0.91 0.11 21.40
CA ALA A 160 -1.46 -0.94 22.26
C ALA A 160 -0.66 -1.11 23.56
N ARG A 161 0.67 -1.01 23.50
CA ARG A 161 1.52 -1.10 24.68
C ARG A 161 1.35 0.10 25.62
N GLY A 162 1.22 1.32 25.08
CA GLY A 162 0.95 2.52 25.87
C GLY A 162 -0.35 2.42 26.65
N GLU A 163 -1.42 1.96 25.99
CA GLU A 163 -2.72 1.75 26.62
C GLU A 163 -2.69 0.64 27.67
N GLN A 164 -2.00 -0.48 27.37
CA GLN A 164 -1.81 -1.56 28.33
C GLN A 164 -1.07 -1.09 29.59
N LEU A 165 0.01 -0.30 29.43
CA LEU A 165 0.77 0.23 30.55
C LEU A 165 -0.07 1.21 31.38
N ALA A 166 -0.78 2.13 30.72
CA ALA A 166 -1.66 3.08 31.41
C ALA A 166 -2.74 2.35 32.23
N ALA A 167 -3.38 1.33 31.63
CA ALA A 167 -4.37 0.50 32.31
C ALA A 167 -3.77 -0.24 33.52
N SER A 168 -2.56 -0.79 33.39
CA SER A 168 -1.88 -1.48 34.50
C SER A 168 -1.48 -0.56 35.66
N LEU A 169 -1.35 0.74 35.39
CA LEU A 169 -1.04 1.78 36.36
C LEU A 169 -2.31 2.53 36.83
N GLU A 170 -3.50 2.05 36.46
CA GLU A 170 -4.80 2.67 36.77
C GLU A 170 -4.89 4.13 36.32
N GLN A 171 -4.22 4.47 35.21
CA GLN A 171 -4.22 5.83 34.64
C GLN A 171 -5.43 6.00 33.70
N PRO A 172 -6.27 7.03 33.89
CA PRO A 172 -7.45 7.25 33.04
C PRO A 172 -7.11 7.81 31.65
N VAL A 173 -5.88 8.29 31.47
CA VAL A 173 -5.31 8.76 30.22
C VAL A 173 -3.92 8.14 30.05
N VAL A 174 -3.41 8.06 28.82
CA VAL A 174 -2.02 7.66 28.56
C VAL A 174 -1.12 8.92 28.66
N PRO A 175 -0.35 9.09 29.75
CA PRO A 175 0.56 10.22 29.87
C PRO A 175 1.82 10.03 29.04
N LEU A 176 2.55 11.12 28.84
CA LEU A 176 3.79 11.14 28.08
C LEU A 176 4.83 10.11 28.57
N GLU A 177 5.01 9.99 29.88
CA GLU A 177 5.97 9.06 30.49
C GLU A 177 5.64 7.60 30.15
N THR A 178 4.35 7.25 30.18
CA THR A 178 3.86 5.91 29.84
C THR A 178 4.04 5.63 28.34
N ALA A 179 3.78 6.63 27.49
CA ALA A 179 4.02 6.53 26.06
C ALA A 179 5.50 6.30 25.73
N ILE A 180 6.42 7.04 26.36
CA ILE A 180 7.87 6.86 26.15
C ILE A 180 8.33 5.46 26.57
N ARG A 181 7.84 4.95 27.71
CA ARG A 181 8.11 3.56 28.11
C ARG A 181 7.60 2.54 27.10
N ALA A 182 6.40 2.74 26.57
CA ALA A 182 5.86 1.87 25.52
C ALA A 182 6.73 1.86 24.26
N ILE A 183 7.19 3.04 23.82
CA ILE A 183 8.13 3.17 22.70
C ILE A 183 9.39 2.34 22.96
N ILE A 184 10.05 2.55 24.11
CA ILE A 184 11.27 1.82 24.49
C ILE A 184 11.02 0.31 24.49
N GLN A 185 9.92 -0.13 25.09
CA GLN A 185 9.57 -1.56 25.20
C GLN A 185 9.18 -2.18 23.85
N CYS A 186 8.77 -1.40 22.86
CA CYS A 186 8.47 -1.89 21.51
C CYS A 186 9.67 -1.84 20.55
N THR A 187 10.69 -1.01 20.82
CA THR A 187 11.85 -0.84 19.94
C THR A 187 12.85 -2.00 20.08
N PRO A 188 13.20 -2.72 19.01
CA PRO A 188 14.16 -3.83 19.08
C PRO A 188 15.49 -3.44 19.73
N ALA A 189 16.12 -4.36 20.45
CA ALA A 189 17.36 -4.09 21.20
C ALA A 189 18.46 -3.45 20.34
N PHE A 190 18.61 -3.89 19.09
CA PHE A 190 19.62 -3.35 18.16
C PHE A 190 19.37 -1.90 17.73
N ASP A 191 18.17 -1.36 17.95
CA ASP A 191 17.75 -0.01 17.53
C ASP A 191 17.57 0.96 18.72
N LEU A 192 17.86 0.50 19.94
CA LEU A 192 17.70 1.31 21.15
C LEU A 192 18.62 2.55 21.17
N ASP A 193 19.83 2.44 20.63
CA ASP A 193 20.75 3.59 20.54
C ASP A 193 20.22 4.69 19.61
N HIS A 194 19.61 4.27 18.49
CA HIS A 194 18.98 5.19 17.56
C HIS A 194 17.74 5.85 18.20
N LEU A 195 16.94 5.09 18.95
CA LEU A 195 15.84 5.65 19.74
C LEU A 195 16.34 6.67 20.78
N ARG A 196 17.43 6.39 21.51
CA ARG A 196 18.02 7.36 22.45
C ARG A 196 18.40 8.66 21.76
N HIS A 197 19.00 8.57 20.57
CA HIS A 197 19.32 9.74 19.77
C HIS A 197 18.05 10.51 19.36
N GLY A 198 17.02 9.82 18.86
CA GLY A 198 15.74 10.42 18.50
C GLY A 198 15.06 11.15 19.67
N LEU A 199 15.01 10.52 20.84
CA LEU A 199 14.47 11.14 22.06
C LEU A 199 15.22 12.41 22.45
N ARG A 200 16.56 12.42 22.36
CA ARG A 200 17.38 13.62 22.62
C ARG A 200 17.07 14.75 21.64
N LEU A 201 16.92 14.45 20.34
CA LEU A 201 16.54 15.45 19.34
C LEU A 201 15.17 16.08 19.62
N MET A 202 14.27 15.32 20.24
CA MET A 202 12.96 15.79 20.68
C MET A 202 12.97 16.53 22.03
N GLY A 203 14.15 16.70 22.64
CA GLY A 203 14.33 17.40 23.91
C GLY A 203 14.04 16.55 25.16
N PHE A 204 13.99 15.22 25.01
CA PHE A 204 13.90 14.31 26.15
C PHE A 204 15.28 13.90 26.63
N ASP A 205 15.37 13.58 27.92
CA ASP A 205 16.55 13.01 28.55
C ASP A 205 16.35 11.49 28.71
N PRO A 206 16.97 10.65 27.85
CA PRO A 206 16.77 9.20 27.89
C PRO A 206 17.19 8.55 29.21
N GLU A 207 18.11 9.18 29.97
CA GLU A 207 18.63 8.63 31.24
C GLU A 207 17.53 8.49 32.30
N ARG A 208 16.43 9.24 32.16
CA ARG A 208 15.22 9.09 33.00
C ARG A 208 14.56 7.73 32.89
N TRP A 209 14.82 6.99 31.82
CA TRP A 209 14.25 5.67 31.54
C TRP A 209 15.34 4.59 31.41
N GLU A 210 16.51 4.79 32.02
CA GLU A 210 17.66 3.87 31.87
C GLU A 210 17.27 2.41 32.15
N ALA A 211 16.51 2.17 33.22
CA ALA A 211 16.02 0.84 33.57
C ALA A 211 15.11 0.20 32.50
N ASP A 212 14.37 0.99 31.71
CA ASP A 212 13.56 0.49 30.61
C ASP A 212 14.43 0.11 29.38
N PHE A 213 15.63 0.67 29.26
CA PHE A 213 16.59 0.40 28.18
C PHE A 213 17.52 -0.80 28.44
N GLU A 214 17.73 -1.21 29.70
CA GLU A 214 18.67 -2.28 30.12
C GLU A 214 18.16 -3.73 29.85
N ARG A 215 17.48 -3.95 28.71
CA ARG A 215 16.78 -5.20 28.39
C ARG A 215 17.45 -6.05 27.32
#